data_AF-A0A661L9Z7-F1
#
_entry.id   AF-A0A661L9Z7-F1
#
_cell.length_a   1.000
_cell.length_b   1.000
_cell.length_c   1.000
_cell.angle_alpha   90.00
_cell.angle_beta   90.00
_cell.angle_gamma   90.00
#
_symmetry.space_group_name_H-M   'P 1'
#
loop_
_entity.id
_entity.type
_entity.pdbx_description
1 polymer ?
#
loop_
_entity_poly.entity_id
_entity_poly.type
_entity_poly.pdbx_seq_one_letter_code
_entity_poly.pdbx_strand_id
1 'polypeptide(L)'
;MHQYFLLAPESIPPRARYEKLFDNLPELPSERTRQGRLPVPRDALLKGLIYRNLRGITKLVELEFELRNNPSIAEPLGLDPRKKPPSDERFSEFLRSNPNGYFQHVREALVHQLITEGVISGRGVGLDSCPI
;
A
#
# COMPACT_ATOMS: atom_id res chain seq x y z
N MET A 1 12.95 -11.42 -9.23
CA MET A 1 11.94 -10.59 -9.91
C MET A 1 12.33 -9.13 -9.74
N HIS A 2 12.72 -8.45 -10.82
CA HIS A 2 12.85 -6.99 -10.81
C HIS A 2 11.48 -6.42 -11.15
N GLN A 3 10.78 -5.86 -10.16
CA GLN A 3 9.51 -5.17 -10.40
C GLN A 3 9.84 -3.75 -10.84
N TYR A 4 9.51 -3.40 -12.08
CA TYR A 4 9.59 -2.01 -12.53
C TYR A 4 8.57 -1.18 -11.76
N PHE A 5 9.03 -0.08 -11.19
CA PHE A 5 8.14 0.87 -10.54
C PHE A 5 7.28 1.56 -11.60
N LEU A 6 5.95 1.49 -11.46
CA LEU A 6 5.01 2.22 -12.34
C LEU A 6 5.19 3.74 -12.23
N LEU A 7 5.67 4.21 -11.07
CA LEU A 7 6.08 5.57 -10.80
C LEU A 7 7.49 5.50 -10.21
N ALA A 8 8.45 6.17 -10.82
CA ALA A 8 9.79 6.28 -10.25
C ALA A 8 9.68 6.95 -8.86
N PRO A 9 10.25 6.38 -7.78
CA PRO A 9 10.16 6.98 -6.44
C PRO A 9 10.54 8.46 -6.39
N GLU A 10 11.48 8.87 -7.25
CA GLU A 10 12.01 10.23 -7.40
C GLU A 10 11.00 11.18 -8.06
N SER A 11 10.03 10.63 -8.80
CA SER A 11 8.98 11.39 -9.49
C SER A 11 7.80 11.76 -8.59
N ILE A 12 7.71 11.15 -7.40
CA ILE A 12 6.66 11.48 -6.42
C ILE A 12 7.04 12.83 -5.81
N PRO A 13 6.22 13.89 -5.98
CA PRO A 13 6.53 15.18 -5.40
C PRO A 13 6.74 15.05 -3.89
N PRO A 14 7.76 15.71 -3.29
CA PRO A 14 7.92 15.74 -1.83
C PRO A 14 6.68 16.28 -1.09
N ARG A 15 5.82 17.01 -1.82
CA ARG A 15 4.53 17.57 -1.37
C ARG A 15 3.33 16.66 -1.62
N ALA A 16 3.50 15.47 -2.19
CA ALA A 16 2.42 14.49 -2.30
C ALA A 16 2.00 14.11 -0.89
N ARG A 17 0.85 14.62 -0.46
CA ARG A 17 0.26 14.26 0.83
C ARG A 17 -0.23 12.84 0.72
N TYR A 18 0.45 11.93 1.39
CA TYR A 18 0.05 10.51 1.45
C TYR A 18 -1.42 10.35 1.86
N GLU A 19 -1.94 11.25 2.71
CA GLU A 19 -3.38 11.40 3.01
C GLU A 19 -4.23 11.35 1.72
N LYS A 20 -4.01 12.30 0.81
CA LYS A 20 -4.75 12.41 -0.45
C LYS A 20 -4.58 11.20 -1.35
N LEU A 21 -3.40 10.57 -1.33
CA LEU A 21 -3.16 9.36 -2.12
C LEU A 21 -4.04 8.22 -1.59
N PHE A 22 -4.05 8.06 -0.27
CA PHE A 22 -4.76 6.99 0.42
C PHE A 22 -6.27 7.19 0.50
N ASP A 23 -6.77 8.42 0.35
CA ASP A 23 -8.20 8.72 0.24
C ASP A 23 -8.86 8.05 -0.98
N ASN A 24 -8.07 7.67 -1.99
CA ASN A 24 -8.59 6.97 -3.19
C ASN A 24 -8.64 5.46 -3.03
N LEU A 25 -8.12 4.89 -1.93
CA LEU A 25 -8.15 3.45 -1.75
C LEU A 25 -9.59 2.97 -1.52
N PRO A 26 -9.98 1.82 -2.11
CA PRO A 26 -11.28 1.24 -1.83
C PRO A 26 -11.39 0.85 -0.35
N GLU A 27 -12.61 0.93 0.20
CA GLU A 27 -12.85 0.48 1.57
C GLU A 27 -12.51 -1.01 1.69
N LEU A 28 -11.63 -1.33 2.64
CA LEU A 28 -11.24 -2.70 2.90
C LEU A 28 -12.16 -3.31 3.97
N PRO A 29 -12.55 -4.58 3.84
CA PRO A 29 -13.33 -5.26 4.86
C PRO A 29 -12.55 -5.30 6.19
N SER A 30 -13.06 -4.52 7.14
CA SER A 30 -12.60 -4.49 8.53
C SER A 30 -13.21 -5.68 9.27
N GLU A 31 -12.40 -6.71 9.53
CA GLU A 31 -12.80 -7.73 10.49
C GLU A 31 -12.59 -7.19 11.90
N ARG A 32 -13.70 -6.75 12.52
CA ARG A 32 -13.70 -6.38 13.94
C ARG A 32 -13.70 -7.67 14.77
N THR A 33 -12.52 -8.17 15.14
CA THR A 33 -12.41 -9.24 16.13
C THR A 33 -12.90 -8.73 17.49
N ARG A 34 -13.91 -9.40 18.07
CA ARG A 34 -14.61 -8.99 19.30
C ARG A 34 -13.82 -9.19 20.60
N GLN A 35 -12.62 -9.79 20.58
CA GLN A 35 -11.85 -10.08 21.80
C GLN A 35 -10.33 -9.93 21.58
N GLY A 36 -9.62 -9.34 22.56
CA GLY A 36 -8.17 -9.23 22.60
C GLY A 36 -7.61 -7.82 22.33
N ARG A 37 -6.27 -7.70 22.27
CA ARG A 37 -5.57 -6.46 21.90
C ARG A 37 -6.00 -6.07 20.49
N LEU A 38 -6.39 -4.80 20.32
CA LEU A 38 -6.87 -4.30 19.03
C LEU A 38 -5.81 -4.59 17.95
N PRO A 39 -6.12 -5.41 16.94
CA PRO A 39 -5.17 -5.70 15.87
C PRO A 39 -4.82 -4.42 15.12
N VAL A 40 -3.62 -4.36 14.56
CA VAL A 40 -3.26 -3.27 13.64
C VAL A 40 -4.30 -3.25 12.52
N PRO A 41 -4.88 -2.08 12.20
CA PRO A 41 -5.86 -1.98 11.12
C PRO A 41 -5.30 -2.55 9.81
N ARG A 42 -6.04 -3.43 9.15
CA ARG A 42 -5.63 -4.02 7.86
C ARG A 42 -5.35 -2.96 6.80
N ASP A 43 -6.14 -1.89 6.80
CA ASP A 43 -5.94 -0.73 5.94
C ASP A 43 -4.61 -0.03 6.20
N ALA A 44 -4.21 0.11 7.46
CA ALA A 44 -2.90 0.66 7.80
C ALA A 44 -1.74 -0.22 7.33
N LEU A 45 -1.91 -1.55 7.38
CA LEU A 45 -0.92 -2.48 6.83
C LEU A 45 -0.82 -2.37 5.30
N LEU A 46 -1.94 -2.27 4.60
CA LEU A 46 -1.95 -2.05 3.15
C LEU A 46 -1.28 -0.72 2.77
N LYS A 47 -1.67 0.38 3.42
CA LYS A 47 -1.09 1.71 3.22
C LYS A 47 0.42 1.70 3.48
N GLY A 48 0.87 1.00 4.53
CA GLY A 48 2.30 0.82 4.82
C GLY A 48 3.06 0.06 3.73
N LEU A 49 2.46 -0.97 3.12
CA LEU A 49 3.05 -1.70 2.01
C LEU A 49 3.08 -0.88 0.71
N ILE A 50 2.04 -0.08 0.45
CA ILE A 50 2.02 0.87 -0.67
C ILE A 50 3.13 1.90 -0.47
N TYR A 51 3.20 2.51 0.72
CA TYR A 51 4.26 3.45 1.09
C TYR A 51 5.66 2.85 0.90
N ARG A 52 5.88 1.61 1.34
CA ARG A 52 7.13 0.85 1.10
C ARG A 52 7.49 0.85 -0.39
N ASN A 53 6.54 0.50 -1.26
CA ASN A 53 6.78 0.44 -2.70
C ASN A 53 7.04 1.83 -3.30
N LEU A 54 6.27 2.85 -2.89
CA LEU A 54 6.45 4.24 -3.34
C LEU A 54 7.82 4.81 -2.95
N ARG A 55 8.36 4.40 -1.80
CA ARG A 55 9.69 4.82 -1.31
C ARG A 55 10.83 3.94 -1.81
N GLY A 56 10.55 2.92 -2.63
CA GLY A 56 11.57 1.97 -3.10
C GLY A 56 12.19 1.10 -2.00
N ILE A 57 11.53 0.96 -0.85
CA ILE A 57 12.02 0.16 0.28
C ILE A 57 11.84 -1.32 -0.04
N THR A 58 12.91 -2.11 0.06
CA THR A 58 12.89 -3.48 -0.43
C THR A 58 12.58 -4.51 0.65
N LYS A 59 12.91 -4.24 1.92
CA LYS A 59 12.69 -5.21 3.01
C LYS A 59 11.62 -4.73 3.98
N LEU A 60 10.90 -5.66 4.60
CA LEU A 60 9.90 -5.32 5.63
C LEU A 60 10.55 -4.77 6.90
N VAL A 61 11.74 -5.26 7.26
CA VAL A 61 12.53 -4.73 8.37
C VAL A 61 12.92 -3.26 8.13
N GLU A 62 13.27 -2.91 6.89
CA GLU A 62 13.56 -1.52 6.50
C GLU A 62 12.30 -0.65 6.60
N LEU A 63 11.11 -1.19 6.28
CA LEU A 63 9.84 -0.49 6.49
C LEU A 63 9.56 -0.25 7.98
N GLU A 64 9.73 -1.24 8.84
CA GLU A 64 9.58 -1.04 10.29
C GLU A 64 10.54 0.03 10.80
N PHE A 65 11.80 -0.01 10.37
CA PHE A 65 12.80 1.00 10.72
C PHE A 65 12.39 2.39 10.24
N GLU A 66 11.97 2.53 8.98
CA GLU A 66 11.52 3.80 8.40
C GLU A 66 10.33 4.39 9.19
N LEU A 67 9.31 3.59 9.47
CA LEU A 67 8.13 4.03 10.23
C LEU A 67 8.48 4.44 11.67
N ARG A 68 9.49 3.81 12.26
CA ARG A 68 9.96 4.14 13.60
C ARG A 68 10.72 5.47 13.63
N ASN A 69 11.51 5.77 12.60
CA ASN A 69 12.32 6.98 12.53
C ASN A 69 11.58 8.18 11.96
N ASN A 70 10.51 7.95 11.19
CA ASN A 70 9.69 9.01 10.58
C ASN A 70 8.24 8.95 11.09
N PRO A 71 7.98 9.23 12.38
CA PRO A 71 6.65 9.08 12.98
C PRO A 71 5.57 9.97 12.34
N SER A 72 5.96 11.04 11.65
CA SER A 72 5.03 11.91 10.89
C SER A 72 4.27 11.17 9.80
N ILE A 73 4.80 10.06 9.27
CA ILE A 73 4.09 9.27 8.26
C ILE A 73 3.02 8.36 8.87
N ALA A 74 3.05 8.12 10.18
CA ALA A 74 2.13 7.18 10.82
C ALA A 74 0.66 7.59 10.65
N GLU A 75 0.35 8.88 10.81
CA GLU A 75 -1.03 9.38 10.72
C GLU A 75 -1.65 9.21 9.32
N PRO A 76 -0.98 9.58 8.20
CA PRO A 76 -1.45 9.25 6.86
C PRO A 76 -1.70 7.75 6.62
N LEU A 77 -0.95 6.88 7.30
CA LEU A 77 -1.12 5.44 7.21
C LEU A 77 -2.25 4.92 8.11
N GLY A 78 -2.90 5.76 8.92
CA GLY A 78 -3.89 5.32 9.92
C GLY A 78 -3.25 4.64 11.14
N LEU A 79 -1.98 4.91 11.41
CA LEU A 79 -1.23 4.47 12.58
C LEU A 79 -1.12 5.61 13.59
N ASP A 80 -0.95 5.27 14.87
CA ASP A 80 -0.72 6.24 15.94
C ASP A 80 0.77 6.60 16.01
N PRO A 81 1.18 7.87 15.75
CA PRO A 81 2.58 8.31 15.78
C PRO A 81 3.27 8.11 17.14
N ARG A 82 2.51 8.00 18.23
CA ARG A 82 3.03 7.84 19.59
C ARG A 82 3.23 6.38 19.98
N LYS A 83 2.74 5.44 19.17
CA LYS A 83 2.85 4.00 19.44
C LYS A 83 3.97 3.39 18.59
N LYS A 84 4.47 2.24 19.04
CA LYS A 84 5.39 1.44 18.23
C LYS A 84 4.69 1.09 16.89
N PRO A 85 5.33 1.31 15.73
CA PRO A 85 4.78 0.90 14.45
C PRO A 85 4.60 -0.62 14.38
N PRO A 86 3.79 -1.12 13.42
CA PRO A 86 3.69 -2.55 13.16
C PRO A 86 5.07 -3.15 12.87
N SER A 87 5.34 -4.33 13.41
CA SER A 87 6.59 -5.03 13.11
C SER A 87 6.58 -5.64 11.71
N ASP A 88 7.75 -5.97 11.19
CA ASP A 88 7.89 -6.66 9.91
C ASP A 88 7.10 -7.98 9.86
N GLU A 89 6.99 -8.71 10.98
CA GLU A 89 6.17 -9.93 11.02
C GLU A 89 4.68 -9.65 10.85
N ARG A 90 4.18 -8.49 11.30
CA ARG A 90 2.77 -8.11 11.08
C ARG A 90 2.50 -7.83 9.60
N PHE A 91 3.44 -7.20 8.91
CA PHE A 91 3.36 -7.03 7.46
C PHE A 91 3.48 -8.37 6.72
N SER A 92 4.39 -9.24 7.18
CA SER A 92 4.56 -10.59 6.61
C SER A 92 3.29 -11.42 6.75
N GLU A 93 2.66 -11.41 7.93
CA GLU A 93 1.40 -12.10 8.19
C GLU A 93 0.25 -11.56 7.35
N PHE A 94 0.18 -10.23 7.19
CA PHE A 94 -0.80 -9.62 6.29
C PHE A 94 -0.61 -10.08 4.84
N LEU A 95 0.63 -10.12 4.33
CA LEU A 95 0.91 -10.62 2.99
C LEU A 95 0.57 -12.11 2.83
N ARG A 96 0.82 -12.95 3.84
CA ARG A 96 0.49 -14.39 3.80
C ARG A 96 -1.00 -14.65 3.86
N SER A 97 -1.73 -13.90 4.67
CA SER A 97 -3.18 -14.04 4.85
C SER A 97 -4.00 -13.44 3.71
N ASN A 98 -3.37 -12.66 2.82
CA ASN A 98 -4.03 -12.01 1.68
C ASN A 98 -3.47 -12.54 0.37
N PRO A 99 -4.20 -13.42 -0.35
CA PRO A 99 -3.72 -13.95 -1.62
C PRO A 99 -3.58 -12.83 -2.66
N ASN A 100 -2.78 -13.04 -3.70
CA ASN A 100 -2.54 -12.03 -4.74
C ASN A 100 -3.83 -11.44 -5.32
N GLY A 101 -4.88 -12.25 -5.49
CA GLY A 101 -6.19 -11.82 -5.98
C GLY A 101 -6.82 -10.66 -5.18
N TYR A 102 -6.57 -10.57 -3.88
CA TYR A 102 -6.99 -9.43 -3.06
C TYR A 102 -6.36 -8.12 -3.54
N PHE A 103 -5.04 -8.13 -3.79
CA PHE A 103 -4.33 -6.94 -4.28
C PHE A 103 -4.66 -6.62 -5.73
N GLN A 104 -4.94 -7.64 -6.56
CA GLN A 104 -5.41 -7.44 -7.92
C GLN A 104 -6.76 -6.73 -7.93
N HIS A 105 -7.69 -7.13 -7.06
CA HIS A 105 -8.99 -6.49 -6.94
C HIS A 105 -8.87 -4.99 -6.57
N VAL A 106 -8.01 -4.66 -5.60
CA VAL A 106 -7.74 -3.26 -5.24
C VAL A 106 -7.19 -2.48 -6.44
N ARG A 107 -6.22 -3.06 -7.17
CA ARG A 107 -5.65 -2.44 -8.38
C ARG A 107 -6.71 -2.23 -9.46
N GLU A 108 -7.51 -3.24 -9.75
CA GLU A 108 -8.56 -3.20 -10.77
C GLU A 108 -9.61 -2.15 -10.43
N ALA A 109 -10.07 -2.07 -9.17
CA ALA A 109 -11.01 -1.06 -8.71
C ALA A 109 -10.48 0.36 -8.97
N LEU A 110 -9.23 0.64 -8.63
CA LEU A 110 -8.58 1.93 -8.87
C LEU A 110 -8.47 2.25 -10.37
N VAL A 111 -8.08 1.28 -11.20
CA VAL A 111 -7.98 1.45 -12.65
C VAL A 111 -9.34 1.71 -13.28
N HIS A 112 -10.37 0.98 -12.87
CA HIS A 112 -11.74 1.19 -13.32
C HIS A 112 -12.26 2.58 -12.95
N GLN A 113 -11.93 3.08 -11.76
CA GLN A 113 -12.28 4.43 -11.36
C GLN A 113 -11.63 5.47 -12.28
N LEU A 114 -10.33 5.33 -12.56
CA LEU A 114 -9.62 6.24 -13.49
C LEU A 114 -10.19 6.20 -14.92
N ILE A 115 -10.64 5.03 -15.39
CA ILE A 115 -11.33 4.90 -16.69
C ILE A 115 -12.68 5.62 -16.65
N THR A 116 -13.44 5.43 -15.58
CA THR A 116 -14.77 6.03 -15.40
C THR A 116 -14.70 7.56 -15.34
N GLU A 117 -13.68 8.10 -14.67
CA GLU A 117 -13.39 9.54 -14.60
C GLU A 117 -12.79 10.09 -15.90
N GLY A 118 -12.49 9.23 -16.89
CA GLY A 118 -11.90 9.64 -18.17
C GLY A 118 -10.43 10.07 -18.10
N VAL A 119 -9.75 9.82 -16.97
CA VAL A 119 -8.33 10.16 -16.77
C VAL A 119 -7.43 9.26 -17.64
N ILE A 120 -7.80 7.99 -17.79
CA ILE A 120 -7.10 7.02 -18.65
C ILE A 120 -8.09 6.33 -19.58
N SER A 121 -7.60 5.76 -20.69
CA SER A 121 -8.43 4.98 -21.61
C SER A 121 -7.81 3.62 -21.92
N GLY A 122 -8.62 2.58 -22.00
CA GLY A 122 -8.20 1.20 -22.29
C GLY A 122 -8.12 0.87 -23.79
N ARG A 123 -7.73 1.82 -24.64
CA ARG A 123 -7.79 1.65 -26.11
C ARG A 123 -6.63 0.85 -26.70
N GLY A 124 -5.58 0.59 -25.92
CA GLY A 124 -4.40 -0.15 -26.35
C GLY A 124 -4.09 -1.28 -25.40
N VAL A 125 -3.65 -2.42 -25.95
CA VAL A 125 -3.12 -3.55 -25.19
C VAL A 125 -1.63 -3.63 -25.47
N GLY A 126 -0.81 -3.40 -24.44
CA GLY A 126 0.63 -3.67 -24.49
C GLY A 126 0.89 -5.08 -24.01
N LEU A 127 1.32 -5.97 -24.91
CA LEU A 127 1.78 -7.31 -24.55
C LEU A 127 3.29 -7.25 -24.40
N ASP A 128 3.78 -7.43 -23.18
CA ASP A 128 5.20 -7.65 -22.93
C ASP A 128 5.47 -9.15 -22.84
N SER A 129 6.34 -9.65 -23.71
CA SER A 129 6.77 -11.04 -23.71
C SER A 129 7.80 -11.24 -22.61
N CYS A 130 7.35 -11.50 -21.38
CA CYS A 130 8.22 -12.06 -20.35
C CYS A 130 8.51 -13.54 -20.68
N PRO A 131 9.78 -13.99 -20.71
CA PRO A 131 10.09 -15.41 -20.80
C PRO A 131 9.53 -16.14 -19.57
N ILE A 132 8.88 -17.28 -19.81
CA ILE A 132 8.35 -18.19 -18.80
C ILE A 132 9.51 -18.99 -18.19
#